data_AF-W4VH78-F1
#
_entry.id   AF-W4VH78-F1
#
_cell.length_a   1.000
_cell.length_b   1.000
_cell.length_c   1.000
_cell.angle_alpha   90.00
_cell.angle_beta   90.00
_cell.angle_gamma   90.00
#
_symmetry.space_group_name_H-M   'P 1'
#
loop_
_entity.id
_entity.type
_entity.pdbx_description
1 polymer ?
#
loop_
_entity_poly.entity_id
_entity_poly.type
_entity_poly.pdbx_seq_one_letter_code
_entity_poly.pdbx_strand_id
1 'polypeptide(L)'
;MIGFTGIPVKLFKYQESGDKMKAFMDDNFVLNNKTAEKLYHEYAKDLPIIDYHCHLSPQEIYENTQFENITKVWLYGDHYKWRAMRANGG
;
A
#
# COMPACT_ATOMS: atom_id res chain seq x y z
N MET A 1 11.41 -61.79 -17.94
CA MET A 1 10.42 -61.38 -16.92
C MET A 1 10.53 -59.88 -16.72
N ILE A 2 9.46 -59.20 -17.13
CA ILE A 2 8.95 -57.90 -16.65
C ILE A 2 9.88 -56.68 -16.74
N GLY A 3 9.73 -55.94 -17.84
CA GLY A 3 10.06 -54.53 -17.90
C GLY A 3 9.00 -53.69 -17.19
N PHE A 4 9.42 -52.61 -16.55
CA PHE A 4 8.55 -51.48 -16.24
C PHE A 4 9.09 -50.26 -16.97
N THR A 5 8.20 -49.80 -17.85
CA THR A 5 8.30 -48.70 -18.78
C THR A 5 8.67 -47.40 -18.09
N GLY A 6 9.56 -46.65 -18.74
CA GLY A 6 9.83 -45.27 -18.41
C GLY A 6 8.55 -44.45 -18.47
N ILE A 7 8.21 -43.86 -17.33
CA ILE A 7 7.40 -42.65 -17.30
C ILE A 7 8.42 -41.52 -17.25
N PRO A 8 8.63 -40.75 -18.33
CA PRO A 8 9.28 -39.47 -18.16
C PRO A 8 8.36 -38.69 -17.24
N VAL A 9 8.82 -38.43 -16.01
CA VAL A 9 8.30 -37.33 -15.22
C VAL A 9 8.53 -36.12 -16.12
N LYS A 10 7.51 -35.75 -16.90
CA LYS A 10 7.41 -34.41 -17.47
C LYS A 10 7.48 -33.53 -16.24
N LEU A 11 8.70 -33.06 -15.97
CA LEU A 11 8.98 -31.88 -15.20
C LEU A 11 8.07 -30.85 -15.85
N PHE A 12 6.89 -30.66 -15.26
CA PHE A 12 6.06 -29.51 -15.54
C PHE A 12 6.98 -28.34 -15.20
N LYS A 13 7.66 -27.83 -16.21
CA LYS A 13 8.14 -26.46 -16.18
C LYS A 13 6.84 -25.67 -16.05
N TYR A 14 6.44 -25.41 -14.80
CA TYR A 14 5.58 -24.30 -14.52
C TYR A 14 6.33 -23.12 -15.11
N GLN A 15 5.84 -22.67 -16.27
CA GLN A 15 6.34 -21.47 -16.89
C GLN A 15 6.01 -20.38 -15.88
N GLU A 16 7.01 -19.98 -15.09
CA GLU A 16 6.93 -18.74 -14.34
C GLU A 16 6.64 -17.67 -15.38
N SER A 17 5.36 -17.29 -15.49
CA SER A 17 4.98 -16.05 -16.14
C SER A 17 5.83 -14.98 -15.47
N GLY A 18 6.74 -14.38 -16.23
CA GLY A 18 7.76 -13.44 -15.79
C GLY A 18 7.21 -12.10 -15.27
N ASP A 19 6.06 -12.11 -14.60
CA ASP A 19 5.65 -11.02 -13.73
C ASP A 19 6.50 -11.11 -12.46
N LYS A 20 7.61 -10.38 -12.51
CA LYS A 20 8.39 -9.99 -11.34
C LYS A 20 7.39 -9.55 -10.26
N MET A 21 7.37 -10.23 -9.10
CA MET A 21 6.48 -9.83 -8.01
C MET A 21 6.66 -8.34 -7.75
N LYS A 22 5.56 -7.60 -7.84
CA LYS A 22 5.51 -6.20 -7.44
C LYS A 22 5.99 -6.10 -5.98
N ALA A 23 6.88 -5.16 -5.71
CA ALA A 23 7.27 -4.89 -4.34
C ALA A 23 6.04 -4.36 -3.57
N PHE A 24 5.95 -4.69 -2.28
CA PHE A 24 4.91 -4.10 -1.43
C PHE A 24 5.07 -2.57 -1.44
N MET A 25 3.97 -1.85 -1.68
CA MET A 25 3.96 -0.39 -1.85
C MET A 25 4.90 0.14 -2.96
N ASP A 26 4.96 -0.53 -4.12
CA ASP A 26 5.64 0.02 -5.31
C ASP A 26 4.88 1.20 -5.96
N ASP A 27 5.44 1.76 -7.04
CA ASP A 27 4.85 2.89 -7.78
C ASP A 27 3.45 2.59 -8.36
N ASN A 28 3.06 1.32 -8.44
CA ASN A 28 1.77 0.86 -8.91
C ASN A 28 0.95 0.22 -7.78
N PHE A 29 1.23 0.57 -6.52
CA PHE A 29 0.44 0.15 -5.37
C PHE A 29 -1.03 0.51 -5.60
N VAL A 30 -1.92 -0.46 -5.36
CA VAL A 30 -3.37 -0.40 -5.65
C VAL A 30 -3.76 -0.18 -7.14
N LEU A 31 -2.81 -0.11 -8.08
CA LEU A 31 -3.06 0.02 -9.52
C LEU A 31 -2.99 -1.35 -10.21
N ASN A 32 -4.15 -1.91 -10.56
CA ASN A 32 -4.28 -3.29 -11.03
C ASN A 32 -4.27 -3.48 -12.56
N ASN A 33 -4.20 -2.40 -13.35
CA ASN A 33 -4.16 -2.48 -14.81
C ASN A 33 -3.51 -1.25 -15.45
N LYS A 34 -3.17 -1.34 -16.73
CA LYS A 34 -2.51 -0.26 -17.49
C LYS A 34 -3.32 1.02 -17.59
N THR A 35 -4.64 0.93 -17.60
CA THR A 35 -5.51 2.11 -17.57
C THR A 35 -5.39 2.85 -16.24
N ALA A 36 -5.37 2.12 -15.11
CA ALA A 36 -5.20 2.71 -13.78
C ALA A 36 -3.81 3.35 -13.61
N GLU A 37 -2.75 2.66 -14.06
CA GLU A 37 -1.39 3.21 -14.11
C GLU A 37 -1.37 4.54 -14.89
N LYS A 38 -1.96 4.55 -16.10
CA LYS A 38 -2.01 5.73 -16.95
C LYS A 38 -2.77 6.90 -16.30
N LEU A 39 -3.99 6.64 -15.81
CA LEU A 39 -4.84 7.67 -15.20
C LEU A 39 -4.17 8.29 -13.97
N TYR A 40 -3.51 7.48 -13.14
CA TYR A 40 -2.80 7.99 -11.97
C TYR A 40 -1.54 8.76 -12.36
N HIS A 41 -0.64 8.13 -13.13
CA HIS A 41 0.71 8.67 -13.39
C HIS A 41 0.77 9.84 -14.35
N GLU A 42 -0.15 9.91 -15.32
CA GLU A 42 -0.17 11.00 -16.31
C GLU A 42 -1.11 12.14 -15.94
N TYR A 43 -2.14 11.89 -15.11
CA TYR A 43 -3.18 12.89 -14.84
C TYR A 43 -3.37 13.19 -13.36
N ALA A 44 -3.54 12.17 -12.50
CA ALA A 44 -3.99 12.40 -11.13
C ALA A 44 -2.88 12.83 -10.16
N LYS A 45 -1.67 12.26 -10.27
CA LYS A 45 -0.63 12.37 -9.24
C LYS A 45 -0.14 13.81 -8.98
N ASP A 46 -0.16 14.66 -10.01
CA ASP A 46 0.38 16.02 -9.95
C ASP A 46 -0.71 17.09 -9.71
N LEU A 47 -1.97 16.67 -9.55
CA LEU A 47 -3.05 17.58 -9.21
C LEU A 47 -2.94 18.09 -7.78
N PRO A 48 -3.33 19.34 -7.51
CA PRO A 48 -3.37 19.84 -6.14
C PRO A 48 -4.43 19.10 -5.31
N ILE A 49 -4.17 18.98 -4.01
CA ILE A 49 -5.14 18.47 -3.05
C ILE A 49 -6.15 19.57 -2.75
N ILE A 50 -7.44 19.27 -2.94
CA ILE A 50 -8.55 20.14 -2.56
C ILE A 50 -9.28 19.47 -1.40
N ASP A 51 -8.92 19.83 -0.17
CA ASP A 51 -9.47 19.26 1.05
C ASP A 51 -10.55 20.17 1.66
N TYR A 52 -11.77 20.07 1.12
CA TYR A 52 -12.90 20.94 1.49
C TYR A 52 -13.48 20.64 2.88
N HIS A 53 -13.14 19.48 3.47
CA HIS A 53 -13.66 19.05 4.76
C HIS A 53 -12.60 18.27 5.53
N CYS A 54 -11.96 18.96 6.47
CA CYS A 54 -11.01 18.38 7.40
C CYS A 54 -11.31 18.82 8.84
N HIS A 55 -10.63 18.18 9.78
CA HIS A 55 -10.69 18.51 11.21
C HIS A 55 -9.33 18.97 11.75
N LEU A 56 -8.49 19.54 10.88
CA LEU A 56 -7.20 20.11 11.29
C LEU A 56 -7.41 21.32 12.21
N SER A 57 -6.51 21.50 13.18
CA SER A 57 -6.56 22.66 14.08
C SER A 57 -6.15 23.93 13.34
N PRO A 58 -7.02 24.95 13.21
CA PRO A 58 -6.64 26.22 12.59
C PRO A 58 -5.52 26.94 13.36
N GLN A 59 -5.46 26.75 14.67
CA GLN A 59 -4.42 27.31 15.52
C GLN A 59 -3.05 26.70 15.20
N GLU A 60 -2.98 25.38 15.04
CA GLU A 60 -1.70 24.71 14.72
C GLU A 60 -1.16 25.14 13.34
N ILE A 61 -2.07 25.38 12.39
CA ILE A 61 -1.74 25.95 11.08
C ILE A 61 -1.19 27.38 11.25
N TYR A 62 -1.89 28.23 12.01
CA TYR A 62 -1.50 29.63 12.23
C TYR A 62 -0.15 29.75 12.94
N GLU A 63 0.08 28.93 13.96
CA GLU A 63 1.32 28.93 14.75
C GLU A 63 2.48 28.21 14.04
N ASN A 64 2.22 27.54 12.92
CA ASN A 64 3.18 26.68 12.23
C ASN A 64 3.81 25.66 13.21
N THR A 65 2.95 25.01 13.98
CA THR A 65 3.34 24.16 15.12
C THR A 65 4.38 23.13 14.70
N GLN A 66 5.52 23.12 15.41
CA GLN A 66 6.54 22.08 15.30
C GLN A 66 6.27 21.01 16.35
N PHE A 67 5.97 19.79 15.91
CA PHE A 67 5.71 18.68 16.83
C PHE A 67 7.02 18.16 17.44
N GLU A 68 7.02 17.95 18.76
CA GLU A 68 8.19 17.51 19.53
C GLU A 68 8.74 16.15 19.08
N ASN A 69 7.86 15.23 18.68
CA ASN A 69 8.22 13.89 18.27
C ASN A 69 7.13 13.25 17.38
N ILE A 70 7.47 12.13 16.74
CA ILE A 70 6.57 11.42 15.84
C ILE A 70 5.30 10.92 16.55
N THR A 71 5.40 10.54 17.82
CA THR A 71 4.26 10.04 18.60
C THR A 71 3.16 11.09 18.71
N LYS A 72 3.51 12.36 18.93
CA LYS A 72 2.54 13.46 18.98
C LYS A 72 1.80 13.61 17.65
N VAL A 73 2.51 13.68 16.53
CA VAL A 73 1.86 13.86 15.22
C VAL A 73 1.06 12.62 14.77
N TRP A 74 1.48 11.40 15.15
CA TRP A 74 0.85 10.16 14.65
C TRP A 74 -0.20 9.54 15.57
N LEU A 75 -0.06 9.66 16.90
CA LEU A 75 -0.96 9.02 17.86
C LEU A 75 -1.95 10.00 18.51
N TYR A 76 -1.77 11.32 18.39
CA TYR A 76 -2.69 12.28 19.03
C TYR A 76 -4.05 12.35 18.35
N GLY A 77 -4.07 12.28 17.02
CA GLY A 77 -5.26 12.41 16.18
C GLY A 77 -5.70 11.09 15.54
N ASP A 78 -6.94 11.13 15.05
CA ASP A 78 -7.73 10.04 14.48
C ASP A 78 -7.63 8.70 15.23
N HIS A 79 -8.67 8.47 16.02
CA HIS A 79 -8.80 7.41 17.04
C HIS A 79 -8.63 5.96 16.54
N TYR A 80 -8.41 5.73 15.23
CA TYR A 80 -8.25 4.40 14.63
C TYR A 80 -7.10 3.61 15.24
N LYS A 81 -5.96 4.26 15.52
CA LYS A 81 -4.81 3.58 16.15
C LYS A 81 -5.15 3.14 17.58
N TRP A 82 -5.80 3.99 18.36
CA TRP A 82 -6.25 3.64 19.72
C TRP A 82 -7.32 2.55 19.71
N ARG A 83 -8.24 2.57 18.73
CA ARG A 83 -9.23 1.52 18.55
C ARG A 83 -8.55 0.17 18.29
N ALA A 84 -7.53 0.13 17.43
CA ALA A 84 -6.77 -1.08 17.15
C ALA A 84 -5.99 -1.56 18.39
N MET A 85 -5.36 -0.65 19.14
CA MET A 85 -4.67 -0.99 20.40
C MET A 85 -5.62 -1.65 21.40
N ARG A 86 -6.80 -1.05 21.65
CA ARG A 86 -7.81 -1.62 22.55
C ARG A 86 -8.33 -2.97 22.10
N ALA A 87 -8.52 -3.16 20.80
CA ALA A 87 -8.95 -4.46 20.26
C ALA A 87 -7.91 -5.57 20.47
N ASN A 88 -6.62 -5.22 20.53
CA ASN A 88 -5.52 -6.15 20.79
C ASN A 88 -5.12 -6.25 22.27
N GLY A 89 -5.96 -5.77 23.19
CA GLY A 89 -5.72 -5.87 24.64
C GLY A 89 -4.68 -4.87 25.18
N GLY A 90 -4.45 -3.78 24.45
CA GLY A 90 -3.68 -2.62 24.89
C GLY A 90 -4.52 -1.48 25.45
#